data_AF-A0A1F4LYI8-F1
#
_entry.id   AF-A0A1F4LYI8-F1
#
_cell.length_a   1.000
_cell.length_b   1.000
_cell.length_c   1.000
_cell.angle_alpha   90.00
_cell.angle_beta   90.00
_cell.angle_gamma   90.00
#
_symmetry.space_group_name_H-M   'P 1'
#
loop_
_entity.id
_entity.type
_entity.pdbx_description
1 polymer ?
#
loop_
_entity_poly.entity_id
_entity_poly.type
_entity_poly.pdbx_seq_one_letter_code
_entity_poly.pdbx_strand_id
1 'polypeptide(L)'
;ESFIQDPMGPKSFPMLIAVLMAVSAVVMFFKPDADPHWPGVYKILELFGVTGVLIAYAQLLPIVGFVLATTCASAFLTWRLGGNARQSAIGGVLTAVGIFVLFQYALGVNMAKGPWGF
;
A
#
# COMPACT_ATOMS: atom_id res chain seq x y z
N GLU A 1 10.24 -34.04 -7.33
CA GLU A 1 10.58 -33.71 -8.73
C GLU A 1 9.55 -32.72 -9.29
N SER A 2 9.70 -31.40 -9.34
CA SER A 2 10.87 -30.52 -9.40
C SER A 2 10.49 -29.26 -8.60
N PHE A 3 11.20 -29.01 -7.50
CA PHE A 3 11.23 -27.69 -6.87
C PHE A 3 11.63 -26.73 -7.98
N ILE A 4 10.76 -25.77 -8.31
CA ILE A 4 11.05 -24.61 -9.16
C ILE A 4 12.52 -24.24 -8.99
N GLN A 5 13.33 -24.69 -9.95
CA GLN A 5 14.69 -24.22 -10.11
C GLN A 5 14.51 -22.82 -10.69
N ASP A 6 14.24 -21.87 -9.80
CA ASP A 6 14.36 -20.48 -10.13
C ASP A 6 15.78 -20.33 -10.71
N PRO A 7 15.94 -19.91 -11.98
CA PRO A 7 17.25 -19.84 -12.66
C PRO A 7 18.26 -18.96 -11.90
N MET A 8 17.75 -18.20 -10.94
CA MET A 8 18.46 -17.37 -9.99
C MET A 8 18.55 -18.14 -8.66
N GLY A 9 19.66 -18.85 -8.42
CA GLY A 9 19.87 -19.59 -7.16
C GLY A 9 19.64 -18.73 -5.90
N PRO A 10 19.46 -19.33 -4.70
CA PRO A 10 18.95 -18.66 -3.49
C PRO A 10 19.76 -17.45 -3.00
N LYS A 11 20.95 -17.20 -3.58
CA LYS A 11 21.82 -16.06 -3.32
C LYS A 11 21.56 -14.86 -4.22
N SER A 12 20.95 -15.04 -5.39
CA SER A 12 20.75 -13.97 -6.38
C SER A 12 19.82 -12.89 -5.85
N PHE A 13 18.73 -13.27 -5.18
CA PHE A 13 17.80 -12.32 -4.58
C PHE A 13 18.47 -11.49 -3.46
N PRO A 14 19.11 -12.10 -2.44
CA PRO A 14 19.88 -11.34 -1.44
C PRO A 14 20.96 -10.45 -2.04
N MET A 15 21.69 -10.92 -3.06
CA MET A 15 22.76 -10.13 -3.67
C MET A 15 22.22 -8.91 -4.43
N LEU A 16 21.10 -9.06 -5.14
CA LEU A 16 20.42 -7.94 -5.79
C LEU A 16 20.02 -6.87 -4.78
N ILE A 17 19.40 -7.27 -3.67
CA ILE A 17 19.03 -6.34 -2.59
C ILE A 17 20.28 -5.66 -2.01
N ALA A 18 21.36 -6.41 -1.77
CA ALA A 18 22.60 -5.84 -1.26
C ALA A 18 23.21 -4.79 -2.21
N VAL A 19 23.19 -5.04 -3.51
CA VAL A 19 23.66 -4.07 -4.52
C VAL A 19 22.78 -2.82 -4.52
N LEU A 20 21.45 -2.97 -4.49
CA LEU A 20 20.53 -1.83 -4.42
C LEU A 20 20.77 -1.01 -3.15
N MET A 21 20.93 -1.67 -2.00
CA MET A 21 21.24 -1.01 -0.73
C MET A 21 22.59 -0.28 -0.79
N ALA A 22 23.62 -0.88 -1.38
CA ALA A 22 24.93 -0.25 -1.54
C ALA A 22 24.83 1.01 -2.41
N VAL A 23 24.08 0.96 -3.53
CA VAL A 23 23.83 2.12 -4.38
C VAL A 23 23.07 3.21 -3.61
N SER A 24 22.00 2.85 -2.90
CA SER A 24 21.23 3.81 -2.08
C SER A 24 22.10 4.48 -1.00
N ALA A 25 22.98 3.71 -0.35
CA ALA A 25 23.90 4.23 0.65
C ALA A 25 24.92 5.21 0.05
N VAL A 26 25.49 4.88 -1.12
CA VAL A 26 26.39 5.79 -1.85
C VAL A 26 25.67 7.07 -2.24
N VAL A 27 24.42 6.99 -2.71
CA VAL A 27 23.61 8.18 -3.04
C VAL A 27 23.35 9.04 -1.80
N MET A 28 22.95 8.44 -0.67
CA MET A 28 22.76 9.16 0.60
C MET A 28 24.05 9.80 1.12
N PHE A 29 25.20 9.14 0.91
CA PHE A 29 26.50 9.67 1.30
C PHE A 29 26.88 10.91 0.49
N PHE A 30 26.64 10.91 -0.82
CA PHE A 30 26.91 12.07 -1.68
C PHE A 30 25.83 13.15 -1.62
N LYS A 31 24.61 12.79 -1.25
CA LYS A 31 23.47 13.70 -1.10
C LYS A 31 22.87 13.54 0.29
N PRO A 32 23.56 14.03 1.34
CA PRO A 32 23.00 14.06 2.68
C PRO A 32 21.72 14.87 2.66
N ASP A 33 20.65 14.29 3.20
CA ASP A 33 19.36 14.96 3.27
C ASP A 33 19.45 16.17 4.20
N ALA A 34 18.68 17.22 3.91
CA ALA A 34 18.68 18.42 4.76
C ALA A 34 18.12 18.10 6.15
N ASP A 35 18.54 18.85 7.17
CA ASP A 35 18.10 18.63 8.55
C ASP A 35 16.58 18.39 8.64
N PRO A 36 16.15 17.25 9.20
CA PRO A 36 14.75 16.89 9.21
C PRO A 36 13.99 17.91 10.05
N HIS A 37 13.23 18.77 9.38
CA HIS A 37 12.25 19.63 10.04
C HIS A 37 11.17 18.72 10.62
N TRP A 38 11.20 18.56 11.93
CA TRP A 38 10.22 17.74 12.62
C TRP A 38 8.81 18.24 12.31
N PRO A 39 7.90 17.34 11.93
CA PRO A 39 6.53 17.72 11.65
C PRO A 39 5.92 18.36 12.90
N GLY A 40 5.28 19.51 12.74
CA GLY A 40 4.52 20.13 13.83
C GLY A 40 3.47 19.16 14.39
N VAL A 41 3.05 19.39 15.63
CA VAL A 41 2.12 18.52 16.39
C VAL A 41 0.88 18.12 15.58
N TYR A 42 0.38 19.00 14.73
CA TYR A 42 -0.75 18.73 13.82
C TYR A 42 -0.47 17.59 12.82
N LYS A 43 0.72 17.57 12.19
CA LYS A 43 1.13 16.50 11.26
C LYS A 43 1.36 15.17 11.99
N ILE A 44 1.76 15.22 13.26
CA ILE A 44 1.88 14.02 14.09
C ILE A 44 0.48 13.45 14.39
N LEU A 45 -0.48 14.31 14.78
CA LEU A 45 -1.87 13.90 15.01
C LEU A 45 -2.52 13.32 13.74
N GLU A 46 -2.24 13.94 12.59
CA GLU A 46 -2.61 13.44 11.27
C GLU A 46 -2.07 12.03 11.02
N LEU A 47 -0.79 11.80 11.33
CA LEU A 47 -0.16 10.50 11.16
C LEU A 47 -0.87 9.43 12.01
N PHE A 48 -1.15 9.75 13.28
CA PHE A 48 -1.96 8.87 14.13
C PHE A 48 -3.36 8.62 13.56
N GLY A 49 -3.99 9.63 12.96
CA GLY A 49 -5.28 9.49 12.28
C GLY A 49 -5.21 8.52 11.08
N VAL A 50 -4.19 8.65 10.23
CA VAL A 50 -3.95 7.73 9.10
C VAL A 50 -3.70 6.31 9.61
N THR A 51 -2.86 6.15 10.64
CA THR A 51 -2.62 4.85 11.28
C THR A 51 -3.91 4.24 11.81
N GLY A 52 -4.76 5.03 12.48
CA GLY A 52 -6.07 4.60 12.97
C GLY A 52 -6.98 4.11 11.84
N VAL A 53 -6.99 4.81 10.71
CA VAL A 53 -7.76 4.39 9.52
C VAL A 53 -7.24 3.08 8.94
N LEU A 54 -5.91 2.86 8.91
CA LEU A 54 -5.34 1.59 8.44
C LEU A 54 -5.65 0.43 9.38
N ILE A 55 -5.66 0.67 10.70
CA ILE A 55 -6.09 -0.33 11.69
C ILE A 55 -7.57 -0.67 11.49
N ALA A 56 -8.42 0.36 11.36
CA ALA A 56 -9.84 0.16 11.09
C ALA A 56 -10.06 -0.61 9.79
N TYR A 57 -9.34 -0.27 8.72
CA TYR A 57 -9.35 -0.99 7.45
C TYR A 57 -9.05 -2.48 7.66
N ALA A 58 -7.99 -2.83 8.39
CA ALA A 58 -7.63 -4.23 8.64
C ALA A 58 -8.72 -5.01 9.41
N GLN A 59 -9.38 -4.36 10.37
CA GLN A 59 -10.46 -4.98 11.15
C GLN A 59 -11.77 -5.09 10.38
N LEU A 60 -12.08 -4.09 9.54
CA LEU A 60 -13.29 -4.05 8.71
C LEU A 60 -13.18 -4.96 7.50
N LEU A 61 -11.98 -5.18 6.96
CA LEU A 61 -11.74 -5.99 5.77
C LEU A 61 -12.45 -7.36 5.79
N PRO A 62 -12.37 -8.19 6.85
CA PRO A 62 -13.12 -9.45 6.92
C PRO A 62 -14.63 -9.27 7.14
N ILE A 63 -15.09 -8.10 7.61
CA ILE A 63 -16.48 -7.82 7.98
C ILE A 63 -17.26 -7.18 6.84
N VAL A 64 -16.67 -6.28 6.05
CA VAL A 64 -17.36 -5.53 4.99
C VAL A 64 -16.91 -5.89 3.58
N GLY A 65 -15.80 -6.61 3.44
CA GLY A 65 -15.24 -7.00 2.14
C GLY A 65 -14.22 -6.02 1.59
N PHE A 66 -13.43 -6.51 0.63
CA PHE A 66 -12.30 -5.78 0.07
C PHE A 66 -12.72 -4.45 -0.58
N VAL A 67 -13.78 -4.45 -1.39
CA VAL A 67 -14.15 -3.27 -2.19
C VAL A 67 -14.54 -2.09 -1.31
N LEU A 68 -15.41 -2.31 -0.32
CA LEU A 68 -15.87 -1.24 0.57
C LEU A 68 -14.76 -0.75 1.49
N ALA A 69 -14.03 -1.67 2.12
CA ALA A 69 -12.92 -1.31 3.02
C ALA A 69 -11.85 -0.51 2.26
N THR A 70 -11.47 -0.97 1.06
CA THR A 70 -10.42 -0.34 0.25
C THR A 70 -10.89 1.00 -0.31
N THR A 71 -12.15 1.12 -0.72
CA THR A 71 -12.71 2.40 -1.19
C THR A 71 -12.62 3.46 -0.10
N CYS A 72 -13.07 3.15 1.12
CA CYS A 72 -13.00 4.08 2.24
C CYS A 72 -11.56 4.46 2.61
N ALA A 73 -10.67 3.48 2.70
CA ALA A 73 -9.27 3.70 3.05
C ALA A 73 -8.54 4.55 1.98
N SER A 74 -8.65 4.17 0.71
CA SER A 74 -8.01 4.88 -0.41
C SER A 74 -8.60 6.28 -0.63
N ALA A 75 -9.91 6.47 -0.47
CA ALA A 75 -10.52 7.79 -0.53
C ALA A 75 -10.01 8.70 0.61
N PHE A 76 -9.92 8.17 1.84
CA PHE A 76 -9.37 8.93 2.96
C PHE A 76 -7.91 9.32 2.74
N LEU A 77 -7.07 8.37 2.28
CA LEU A 77 -5.67 8.65 1.98
C LEU A 77 -5.52 9.68 0.85
N THR A 78 -6.30 9.56 -0.23
CA THR A 78 -6.26 10.50 -1.36
C THR A 78 -6.65 11.91 -0.93
N TRP A 79 -7.67 12.03 -0.07
CA TRP A 79 -8.05 13.31 0.49
C TRP A 79 -6.94 13.88 1.38
N ARG A 80 -6.28 13.03 2.16
CA ARG A 80 -5.21 13.48 3.07
C ARG A 80 -3.95 13.94 2.36
N LEU A 81 -3.69 13.40 1.17
CA LEU A 81 -2.60 13.81 0.28
C LEU A 81 -2.89 15.12 -0.49
N GLY A 82 -4.02 15.78 -0.23
CA GLY A 82 -4.38 17.06 -0.84
C GLY A 82 -5.34 16.95 -2.03
N GLY A 83 -5.92 15.76 -2.29
CA GLY A 83 -6.93 15.58 -3.32
C GLY A 83 -8.28 16.21 -2.95
N ASN A 84 -9.01 16.71 -3.94
CA ASN A 84 -10.39 17.19 -3.73
C ASN A 84 -11.30 16.04 -3.26
N ALA A 85 -12.29 16.32 -2.41
CA ALA A 85 -13.20 15.28 -1.87
C ALA A 85 -13.87 14.43 -2.96
N ARG A 86 -14.29 15.07 -4.07
CA ARG A 86 -14.86 14.39 -5.24
C ARG A 86 -13.85 13.49 -5.96
N GLN A 87 -12.62 13.97 -6.15
CA GLN A 87 -11.55 13.19 -6.78
C GLN A 87 -11.12 12.01 -5.91
N SER A 88 -11.12 12.20 -4.59
CA SER A 88 -10.76 11.18 -3.63
C SER A 88 -11.78 10.04 -3.59
N ALA A 89 -13.08 10.38 -3.63
CA ALA A 89 -14.14 9.38 -3.74
C ALA A 89 -14.05 8.58 -5.04
N ILE A 90 -13.91 9.26 -6.18
CA ILE A 90 -13.82 8.61 -7.50
C ILE A 90 -12.55 7.76 -7.60
N GLY A 91 -11.41 8.31 -7.17
CA GLY A 91 -10.12 7.61 -7.16
C GLY A 91 -10.18 6.38 -6.28
N GLY A 92 -10.75 6.48 -5.08
CA GLY A 92 -10.86 5.35 -4.16
C GLY A 92 -11.74 4.22 -4.70
N VAL A 93 -12.88 4.55 -5.31
CA VAL A 93 -13.75 3.56 -5.97
C VAL A 93 -13.04 2.91 -7.15
N LEU A 94 -12.42 3.70 -8.03
CA LEU A 94 -11.71 3.18 -9.21
C LEU A 94 -10.54 2.28 -8.81
N THR A 95 -9.76 2.65 -7.81
CA THR A 95 -8.65 1.84 -7.31
C THR A 95 -9.15 0.55 -6.69
N ALA A 96 -10.17 0.60 -5.81
CA ALA A 96 -10.71 -0.58 -5.17
C ALA A 96 -11.32 -1.56 -6.19
N VAL A 97 -12.18 -1.07 -7.09
CA VAL A 97 -12.81 -1.90 -8.12
C VAL A 97 -11.78 -2.40 -9.14
N GLY A 98 -10.83 -1.56 -9.56
CA GLY A 98 -9.79 -1.94 -10.52
C GLY A 98 -8.91 -3.06 -9.99
N ILE A 99 -8.45 -2.95 -8.73
CA ILE A 99 -7.66 -4.01 -8.08
C ILE A 99 -8.52 -5.27 -7.89
N PHE A 100 -9.76 -5.13 -7.42
CA PHE A 100 -10.67 -6.25 -7.25
C PHE A 100 -10.85 -7.01 -8.57
N VAL A 101 -11.14 -6.30 -9.66
CA VAL A 101 -11.36 -6.94 -10.97
C VAL A 101 -10.10 -7.65 -11.45
N LEU A 102 -8.95 -6.99 -11.37
CA LEU A 102 -7.68 -7.55 -11.83
C LEU A 102 -7.32 -8.83 -11.09
N PHE A 103 -7.48 -8.86 -9.78
CA PHE A 103 -7.08 -10.03 -8.99
C PHE A 103 -8.16 -11.11 -8.94
N GLN A 104 -9.43 -10.74 -8.80
CA GLN A 104 -10.54 -11.69 -8.70
C GLN A 104 -10.83 -12.35 -10.04
N TYR A 105 -10.81 -11.60 -11.15
CA TYR A 105 -11.14 -12.11 -12.49
C TYR A 105 -9.91 -12.42 -13.34
N ALA A 106 -8.86 -11.59 -13.34
CA ALA A 106 -7.70 -11.85 -14.21
C ALA A 106 -6.72 -12.85 -13.58
N LEU A 107 -6.49 -12.78 -12.26
CA LEU A 107 -5.55 -13.66 -11.55
C LEU A 107 -6.23 -14.83 -10.82
N GLY A 108 -7.56 -14.84 -10.71
CA GLY A 108 -8.32 -15.90 -10.02
C GLY A 108 -8.03 -16.00 -8.51
N VAL A 109 -7.47 -14.95 -7.90
CA VAL A 109 -7.12 -14.92 -6.48
C VAL A 109 -8.36 -14.61 -5.66
N ASN A 110 -8.57 -15.37 -4.58
CA ASN A 110 -9.70 -15.17 -3.68
C ASN A 110 -9.39 -14.01 -2.73
N MET A 111 -10.15 -12.92 -2.83
CA MET A 111 -10.07 -11.82 -1.88
C MET A 111 -11.02 -12.02 -0.71
N ALA A 112 -10.84 -11.23 0.35
CA ALA A 112 -11.80 -11.16 1.44
C ALA A 112 -13.16 -10.68 0.89
N LYS A 113 -14.07 -11.64 0.72
CA LYS A 113 -15.46 -11.39 0.34
C LYS A 113 -16.21 -10.99 1.60
N GLY A 114 -16.78 -9.79 1.60
CA GLY A 114 -17.65 -9.37 2.68
C GLY A 114 -18.96 -10.18 2.71
N PRO A 115 -19.89 -9.84 3.60
CA PRO A 115 -21.20 -10.47 3.72
C PRO A 115 -22.03 -10.43 2.43
N TRP A 116 -21.62 -9.60 1.46
CA TRP A 116 -22.28 -9.41 0.17
C TRP A 116 -21.61 -10.17 -0.99
N GLY A 117 -20.52 -10.91 -0.74
CA GLY A 117 -19.87 -11.78 -1.73
C GLY A 117 -18.77 -11.12 -2.58
N PHE A 118 -18.37 -9.89 -2.26
CA PHE A 118 -17.28 -9.10 -2.87
C PHE A 118 -16.64 -8.17 -1.82
#